data_AF-A0AB39LYR4-F1
#
_entry.id   AF-A0AB39LYR4-F1
#
_cell.length_a   1.000
_cell.length_b   1.000
_cell.length_c   1.000
_cell.angle_alpha   90.00
_cell.angle_beta   90.00
_cell.angle_gamma   90.00
#
_symmetry.space_group_name_H-M   'P 1'
#
loop_
_entity.id
_entity.type
_entity.pdbx_description
1 polymer ?
#
loop_
_entity_poly.entity_id
_entity_poly.type
_entity_poly.pdbx_seq_one_letter_code
_entity_poly.pdbx_strand_id
1 'polypeptide(L)'
;MPRTQEVQMLHQSPADFCAAYATAHDRVSTDESGAVSTLEEVTVVSETPDTARVEALWFIHGHDPESGYYDVRSRTVFVLVKRGDGWRLYSQEELGYE
;
A
#
# COMPACT_ATOMS: atom_id res chain seq x y z
N MET A 1 8.19 3.41 -8.69
CA MET A 1 8.70 4.54 -7.87
C MET A 1 7.50 5.29 -7.33
N PRO A 2 7.29 5.37 -6.00
CA PRO A 2 6.18 6.17 -5.48
C PRO A 2 6.42 7.64 -5.83
N ARG A 3 5.38 8.31 -6.32
CA ARG A 3 5.43 9.75 -6.60
C ARG A 3 5.63 10.46 -5.27
N THR A 4 6.59 11.36 -5.21
CA THR A 4 7.02 12.18 -4.05
C THR A 4 5.88 12.93 -3.31
N GLN A 5 4.63 12.89 -3.79
CA GLN A 5 3.46 13.51 -3.16
C GLN A 5 2.87 12.73 -1.98
N GLU A 6 3.05 11.40 -1.86
CA GLU A 6 2.44 10.63 -0.76
C GLU A 6 3.10 10.88 0.61
N VAL A 7 4.37 11.32 0.62
CA VAL A 7 5.14 11.57 1.85
C VAL A 7 4.72 12.89 2.56
N GLN A 8 3.92 13.75 1.91
CA GLN A 8 3.51 15.05 2.45
C GLN A 8 2.03 15.15 2.84
N MET A 9 1.21 14.12 2.64
CA MET A 9 -0.21 14.21 2.96
C MET A 9 -0.45 14.13 4.46
N LEU A 10 -1.22 15.10 4.97
CA LEU A 10 -1.72 15.13 6.34
C LEU A 10 -3.07 14.42 6.37
N HIS A 11 -3.16 13.33 7.12
CA HIS A 11 -4.38 12.56 7.31
C HIS A 11 -5.00 12.89 8.68
N GLN A 12 -6.33 12.95 8.78
CA GLN A 12 -6.98 13.22 10.07
C GLN A 12 -6.96 11.98 10.99
N SER A 13 -6.89 10.78 10.39
CA SER A 13 -6.78 9.50 11.07
C SER A 13 -6.04 8.46 10.19
N PRO A 14 -5.60 7.32 10.77
CA PRO A 14 -5.09 6.18 9.99
C PRO A 14 -6.14 5.64 9.00
N ALA A 15 -7.43 5.70 9.33
CA ALA A 15 -8.51 5.29 8.44
C ALA A 15 -8.63 6.19 7.20
N ASP A 16 -8.40 7.50 7.36
CA ASP A 16 -8.37 8.43 6.22
C ASP A 16 -7.19 8.16 5.29
N PHE A 17 -6.05 7.73 5.83
CA PHE A 17 -4.94 7.24 5.03
C PHE A 17 -5.37 6.01 4.22
N CYS A 18 -6.01 5.01 4.84
CA CYS A 18 -6.50 3.83 4.13
C CYS A 18 -7.46 4.20 2.99
N ALA A 19 -8.42 5.08 3.25
CA ALA A 19 -9.39 5.52 2.24
C ALA A 19 -8.72 6.29 1.09
N ALA A 20 -7.78 7.19 1.40
CA ALA A 20 -7.02 7.92 0.40
C ALA A 20 -6.15 6.98 -0.45
N TYR A 21 -5.47 6.02 0.19
CA TYR A 21 -4.63 5.05 -0.48
C TYR A 21 -5.45 4.12 -1.39
N ALA A 22 -6.58 3.60 -0.90
CA ALA A 22 -7.50 2.79 -1.70
C ALA A 22 -8.03 3.57 -2.90
N THR A 23 -8.42 4.84 -2.72
CA THR A 23 -8.90 5.70 -3.81
C THR A 23 -7.81 5.94 -4.87
N ALA A 24 -6.57 6.17 -4.44
CA ALA A 24 -5.45 6.37 -5.36
C ALA A 24 -5.10 5.12 -6.18
N HIS A 25 -5.46 3.94 -5.67
CA HIS A 25 -5.10 2.63 -6.21
C HIS A 25 -6.31 1.76 -6.57
N ASP A 26 -7.49 2.36 -6.73
CA ASP A 26 -8.75 1.71 -7.13
C ASP A 26 -8.70 1.12 -8.55
N ARG A 27 -7.65 1.46 -9.32
CA ARG A 27 -7.45 0.97 -10.67
C ARG A 27 -6.47 -0.19 -10.69
N VAL A 28 -6.84 -1.20 -11.46
CA VAL A 28 -5.95 -2.24 -11.93
C VAL A 28 -4.73 -1.59 -12.60
N SER A 29 -3.53 -1.98 -12.18
CA SER A 29 -2.29 -1.55 -12.81
C SER A 29 -1.68 -2.72 -13.59
N THR A 30 -1.08 -2.42 -14.73
CA THR A 30 -0.38 -3.40 -15.56
C THR A 30 1.05 -2.94 -15.72
N ASP A 31 2.00 -3.81 -15.41
CA ASP A 31 3.43 -3.52 -15.57
C ASP A 31 3.90 -3.76 -17.02
N GLU A 32 5.19 -3.49 -17.28
CA GLU A 32 5.79 -3.63 -18.61
C GLU A 32 5.82 -5.08 -19.12
N SER A 33 5.76 -6.05 -18.20
CA SER A 33 5.71 -7.48 -18.49
C SER A 33 4.27 -7.97 -18.75
N GLY A 34 3.27 -7.10 -18.61
CA GLY A 34 1.86 -7.45 -18.70
C GLY A 34 1.30 -8.08 -17.43
N ALA A 35 2.05 -8.09 -16.33
CA ALA A 35 1.54 -8.54 -15.05
C ALA A 35 0.56 -7.50 -14.49
N VAL A 36 -0.52 -7.99 -13.94
CA VAL A 36 -1.65 -7.20 -13.46
C VAL A 36 -1.62 -7.20 -11.94
N SER A 37 -1.60 -6.01 -11.35
CA SER A 37 -1.65 -5.82 -9.90
C SER A 37 -2.95 -5.11 -9.51
N THR A 38 -3.67 -5.70 -8.57
CA THR A 38 -4.93 -5.20 -8.01
C THR A 38 -4.79 -5.06 -6.49
N LEU A 39 -5.19 -3.92 -5.96
CA LEU A 39 -5.28 -3.72 -4.52
C LEU A 39 -6.51 -4.49 -3.99
N GLU A 40 -6.30 -5.50 -3.16
CA GLU A 40 -7.40 -6.27 -2.55
C GLU A 40 -7.93 -5.59 -1.29
N GLU A 41 -7.03 -5.13 -0.41
CA GLU A 41 -7.39 -4.63 0.91
C GLU A 41 -6.37 -3.61 1.42
N VAL A 42 -6.83 -2.62 2.22
CA VAL A 42 -5.98 -1.72 3.01
C VAL A 42 -6.57 -1.59 4.40
N THR A 43 -5.83 -2.01 5.43
CA THR A 43 -6.34 -2.09 6.80
C THR A 43 -5.38 -1.52 7.83
N VAL A 44 -5.93 -0.92 8.88
CA VAL A 44 -5.16 -0.55 10.08
C VAL A 44 -4.98 -1.80 10.93
N VAL A 45 -3.74 -2.25 11.08
CA VAL A 45 -3.39 -3.49 11.79
C VAL A 45 -3.13 -3.22 13.28
N SER A 46 -2.57 -2.06 13.61
CA SER A 46 -2.39 -1.64 14.99
C SER A 46 -2.42 -0.12 15.08
N GLU A 47 -3.07 0.42 16.10
CA GLU A 47 -3.13 1.86 16.36
C GLU A 47 -2.84 2.14 17.84
N THR A 48 -1.98 3.12 18.07
CA THR A 48 -1.67 3.72 19.37
C THR A 48 -1.97 5.23 19.30
N PRO A 49 -1.92 5.99 20.40
CA PRO A 49 -2.15 7.43 20.36
C PRO A 49 -1.20 8.19 19.42
N ASP A 50 0.00 7.66 19.17
CA ASP A 50 1.09 8.35 18.47
C ASP A 50 1.54 7.65 17.19
N THR A 51 1.22 6.37 17.01
CA THR A 51 1.66 5.56 15.88
C THR A 51 0.56 4.62 15.39
N ALA A 52 0.54 4.34 14.09
CA ALA A 52 -0.33 3.33 13.51
C ALA A 52 0.44 2.53 12.45
N ARG A 53 0.09 1.25 12.34
CA ARG A 53 0.59 0.35 11.31
C ARG A 53 -0.57 0.01 10.39
N VAL A 54 -0.39 0.28 9.11
CA VAL A 54 -1.36 -0.03 8.05
C VAL A 54 -0.73 -1.06 7.12
N GLU A 55 -1.51 -2.00 6.64
CA GLU A 55 -1.09 -2.96 5.62
C GLU A 55 -1.99 -2.81 4.38
N ALA A 56 -1.37 -2.84 3.20
CA ALA A 56 -2.04 -2.98 1.92
C ALA A 56 -1.71 -4.36 1.34
N LEU A 57 -2.75 -5.10 0.96
CA LEU A 57 -2.64 -6.41 0.31
C LEU A 57 -2.88 -6.26 -1.18
N TRP A 58 -1.94 -6.74 -1.96
CA TRP A 58 -1.95 -6.71 -3.41
C TRP A 58 -2.05 -8.12 -3.95
N PHE A 59 -2.95 -8.32 -4.90
CA PHE A 59 -2.97 -9.51 -5.73
C PHE A 59 -2.31 -9.20 -7.06
N ILE A 60 -1.34 -10.02 -7.44
CA ILE A 60 -0.55 -9.84 -8.66
C ILE A 60 -0.60 -11.12 -9.45
N HIS A 61 -1.05 -11.05 -10.69
CA HIS A 61 -1.05 -12.18 -11.59
C HIS A 61 -0.40 -11.83 -12.92
N GLY A 62 0.34 -12.76 -13.49
CA GLY A 62 1.12 -12.49 -14.69
C GLY A 62 1.61 -13.74 -15.38
N HIS A 63 2.43 -13.55 -16.40
CA HIS A 63 3.07 -14.62 -17.13
C HIS A 63 4.55 -14.30 -17.32
N ASP A 64 5.39 -15.08 -16.65
CA ASP A 64 6.83 -15.06 -16.87
C ASP A 64 7.19 -16.04 -17.99
N PRO A 65 7.97 -15.64 -19.02
CA PRO A 65 8.33 -16.53 -20.11
C PRO A 65 9.11 -17.79 -19.69
N GLU A 66 9.85 -17.73 -18.59
CA GLU A 66 10.69 -18.84 -18.12
C GLU A 66 9.96 -19.75 -17.11
N SER A 67 9.06 -19.17 -16.32
CA SER A 67 8.40 -19.83 -15.18
C SER A 67 6.90 -20.08 -15.41
N GLY A 68 6.31 -19.51 -16.46
CA GLY A 68 4.90 -19.61 -16.80
C GLY A 68 4.01 -18.63 -16.06
N TYR A 69 2.72 -18.96 -15.95
CA TYR A 69 1.75 -18.14 -15.22
C TYR A 69 1.98 -18.19 -13.71
N TYR A 70 1.79 -17.06 -13.04
CA TYR A 70 1.88 -16.97 -11.59
C TYR A 70 0.78 -16.07 -11.03
N ASP A 71 0.39 -16.39 -9.80
CA ASP A 71 -0.52 -15.63 -8.95
C ASP A 71 0.16 -15.49 -7.59
N VAL A 72 0.42 -14.26 -7.15
CA VAL A 72 1.11 -13.98 -5.88
C VAL A 72 0.38 -12.91 -5.10
N ARG A 73 0.51 -12.98 -3.77
CA ARG A 73 0.09 -11.87 -2.90
C ARG A 73 1.31 -11.13 -2.40
N SER A 74 1.25 -9.81 -2.46
CA SER A 74 2.30 -8.92 -1.94
C SER A 74 1.70 -8.02 -0.86
N ARG A 75 2.47 -7.78 0.20
CA ARG A 75 2.09 -6.87 1.27
C ARG A 75 2.97 -5.63 1.28
N THR A 76 2.33 -4.47 1.41
CA THR A 76 3.01 -3.21 1.71
C THR A 76 2.63 -2.78 3.12
N VAL A 77 3.63 -2.53 3.97
CA VAL A 77 3.43 -2.00 5.33
C VAL A 77 3.70 -0.51 5.33
N PHE A 78 2.82 0.24 5.97
CA PHE A 78 2.98 1.66 6.25
C PHE A 78 3.02 1.89 7.75
N VAL A 79 3.93 2.74 8.19
CA VAL A 79 3.94 3.28 9.55
C VAL A 79 3.53 4.74 9.47
N LEU A 80 2.46 5.08 10.18
CA LEU A 80 1.99 6.44 10.36
C LEU A 80 2.39 6.93 11.75
N VAL A 81 2.75 8.21 11.84
CA VAL A 81 3.04 8.89 13.11
C VAL A 81 2.15 10.09 13.26
N LYS A 82 1.60 10.29 14.46
CA LYS A 82 0.84 11.48 14.81
C LYS A 82 1.79 12.64 15.08
N ARG A 83 1.58 13.76 14.41
CA ARG A 83 2.37 14.98 14.52
C ARG A 83 1.43 16.17 14.57
N GLY A 84 1.28 16.79 15.75
CA GLY A 84 0.53 18.02 15.93
C GLY A 84 -0.90 17.96 15.38
N ASP A 85 -1.05 18.44 14.14
CA ASP A 85 -2.29 18.63 13.39
C ASP A 85 -2.83 17.38 12.68
N GLY A 86 -2.13 16.24 12.70
CA GLY A 86 -2.65 15.00 12.12
C GLY A 86 -1.65 13.87 12.03
N TRP A 87 -1.96 12.89 11.18
CA TRP A 87 -1.19 11.69 10.90
C TRP A 87 -0.40 11.85 9.61
N ARG A 88 0.85 11.41 9.62
CA ARG A 88 1.74 11.47 8.45
C ARG A 88 2.43 10.15 8.23
N LEU A 89 2.70 9.82 6.98
CA LEU A 89 3.50 8.67 6.62
C LEU A 89 4.93 8.86 7.13
N TYR A 90 5.39 7.91 7.94
CA TYR A 90 6.75 7.86 8.47
C TYR A 90 7.63 6.90 7.66
N SER A 91 7.13 5.70 7.37
CA SER A 91 7.84 4.71 6.56
C SER A 91 6.88 3.84 5.76
N GLN A 92 7.39 3.34 4.64
CA GLN A 92 6.73 2.37 3.77
C GLN A 92 7.75 1.26 3.48
N GLU A 93 7.30 0.01 3.57
CA GLU A 93 8.11 -1.18 3.31
C GLU A 93 7.31 -2.19 2.50
N GLU A 94 7.90 -2.71 1.43
CA GLU A 94 7.35 -3.83 0.66
C GLU A 94 7.89 -5.13 1.24
N LEU A 95 7.02 -6.00 1.76
CA LEU A 95 7.42 -7.24 2.43
C LEU A 95 7.70 -8.39 1.45
N GLY A 96 7.63 -8.13 0.15
CA GLY A 96 7.83 -9.13 -0.90
C GLY A 96 6.62 -10.03 -1.11
N TYR A 97 6.82 -11.06 -1.94
CA TYR A 97 5.79 -12.00 -2.38
C TYR A 97 5.68 -13.16 -1.39
N GLU A 98 4.47 -13.48 -0.96
CA GLU A 98 4.14 -14.73 -0.24
C GLU A 98 3.51 -15.76 -1.19
#